data_AF-A0A8B4H8D7-F1
#
_entry.id   AF-A0A8B4H8D7-F1
#
_cell.length_a   1.000
_cell.length_b   1.000
_cell.length_c   1.000
_cell.angle_alpha   90.00
_cell.angle_beta   90.00
_cell.angle_gamma   90.00
#
_symmetry.space_group_name_H-M   'P 1'
#
loop_
_entity.id
_entity.type
_entity.pdbx_description
1 polymer ?
#
loop_
_entity_poly.entity_id
_entity_poly.type
_entity_poly.pdbx_seq_one_letter_code
_entity_poly.pdbx_strand_id
1 'polypeptide(L)'
;MTINVAVAGASGYAGSEILRLISAHPDVEIGALTGATTAGQSVAELMPHLVSLADRTIEPTTTDILAGHDVVFLGLPHGHSAEIARNLGDDVLVIDCAADFRLTDSHDWEKFYGGEHAGSWPYGLPELPGQRSKLRGANRIAVPGCFPTGATLAMLPAVVHDLVHPDLQFVSITGTSGAGKKASVGLLGSEVMGNLRAYNTAGKHRHNPEIRQNLGAYSTVPVTVSFTPVLAPLSRGILTTATAPLVAGVTAEQAYATYAEFYADEQFVSVLPGDQQPQTKSVVGANMCQLQVEVDEAAGRLVVVSAIDNLVKGTAGAAVQCMNIALGLDEAAGLTVNGGGTMIPGFVAAAVTAGIKPSGKPDMALVVNTGPEFVAAGVFTRNRVVASPVKLTRKAVADGRLVAVVYNSGNANACNGAQGDADAAAVVRRVADAIGCEAADVAACSTGLIGEQLPLDLMLDAVDPLVAGLGDHADAAAEAIMTTDTVRKTTLVTHAGGWSLAGMGKGVGMMAPSLATMLVCLTTDASITPDMADAALRQATAVTFDRLDIDGSTSTNDTVLLLASGASGITPTQQELDEAVREACADLAQQMQADAEA
;
A
#
# COMPACT_ATOMS: atom_id res chain seq x y z
N MET A 1 -9.37 -21.85 19.50
CA MET A 1 -10.82 -22.03 19.22
C MET A 1 -11.11 -21.00 18.16
N THR A 2 -11.57 -21.41 16.99
CA THR A 2 -11.80 -20.48 15.87
C THR A 2 -12.96 -19.57 16.21
N ILE A 3 -12.80 -18.28 15.96
CA ILE A 3 -13.75 -17.23 16.33
C ILE A 3 -14.68 -16.98 15.15
N ASN A 4 -15.98 -17.21 15.33
CA ASN A 4 -16.97 -17.11 14.28
C ASN A 4 -17.50 -15.67 14.16
N VAL A 5 -17.32 -15.06 13.00
CA VAL A 5 -17.56 -13.64 12.75
C VAL A 5 -18.68 -13.42 11.73
N ALA A 6 -19.69 -12.61 12.09
CA ALA A 6 -20.66 -12.09 11.14
C ALA A 6 -20.35 -10.64 10.72
N VAL A 7 -20.72 -10.29 9.48
CA VAL A 7 -20.56 -8.93 8.93
C VAL A 7 -21.89 -8.42 8.39
N ALA A 8 -22.48 -7.45 9.09
CA ALA A 8 -23.67 -6.74 8.64
C ALA A 8 -23.29 -5.55 7.74
N GLY A 9 -24.00 -5.37 6.63
CA GLY A 9 -23.60 -4.42 5.58
C GLY A 9 -22.42 -4.91 4.73
N ALA A 10 -22.21 -6.23 4.65
CA ALA A 10 -21.09 -6.88 3.99
C ALA A 10 -20.77 -6.30 2.60
N SER A 11 -21.79 -6.08 1.77
CA SER A 11 -21.63 -5.60 0.38
C SER A 11 -21.12 -4.15 0.23
N GLY A 12 -21.07 -3.36 1.31
CA GLY A 12 -20.50 -2.00 1.32
C GLY A 12 -18.97 -2.00 1.41
N TYR A 13 -18.29 -0.88 1.12
CA TYR A 13 -16.82 -0.85 1.13
C TYR A 13 -16.19 -1.21 2.49
N ALA A 14 -16.79 -0.78 3.60
CA ALA A 14 -16.31 -1.13 4.94
C ALA A 14 -16.45 -2.64 5.22
N GLY A 15 -17.64 -3.22 5.00
CA GLY A 15 -17.88 -4.65 5.19
C GLY A 15 -17.01 -5.52 4.27
N SER A 16 -16.89 -5.13 3.00
CA SER A 16 -16.06 -5.82 2.00
C SER A 16 -14.56 -5.79 2.38
N GLU A 17 -14.07 -4.70 2.96
CA GLU A 17 -12.69 -4.59 3.42
C GLU A 17 -12.45 -5.36 4.73
N ILE A 18 -13.43 -5.39 5.65
CA ILE A 18 -13.38 -6.26 6.84
C ILE A 18 -13.24 -7.71 6.38
N LEU A 19 -14.09 -8.16 5.44
CA LEU A 19 -14.02 -9.50 4.87
C LEU A 19 -12.69 -9.81 4.20
N ARG A 20 -12.09 -8.84 3.47
CA ARG A 20 -10.75 -8.99 2.88
C ARG A 20 -9.69 -9.27 3.95
N LEU A 21 -9.70 -8.51 5.04
CA LEU A 21 -8.73 -8.64 6.13
C LEU A 21 -8.92 -9.95 6.91
N ILE A 22 -10.15 -10.24 7.35
CA ILE A 22 -10.41 -11.43 8.17
C ILE A 22 -10.32 -12.75 7.37
N SER A 23 -10.42 -12.71 6.04
CA SER A 23 -10.13 -13.88 5.18
C SER A 23 -8.67 -14.36 5.27
N ALA A 24 -7.75 -13.51 5.72
CA ALA A 24 -6.34 -13.82 5.92
C ALA A 24 -5.97 -13.91 7.42
N HIS A 25 -6.95 -13.86 8.32
CA HIS A 25 -6.72 -13.83 9.76
C HIS A 25 -6.64 -15.26 10.33
N PRO A 26 -5.58 -15.62 11.09
CA PRO A 26 -5.33 -17.03 11.49
C PRO A 26 -6.39 -17.64 12.41
N ASP A 27 -6.98 -16.85 13.31
CA ASP A 27 -7.92 -17.36 14.33
C ASP A 27 -9.42 -17.18 14.02
N VAL A 28 -9.78 -16.70 12.82
CA VAL A 28 -11.15 -16.25 12.49
C VAL A 28 -11.79 -17.10 11.39
N GLU A 29 -13.08 -17.41 11.55
CA GLU A 29 -13.95 -18.03 10.56
C GLU A 29 -15.09 -17.09 10.17
N ILE A 30 -15.44 -17.06 8.88
CA ILE A 30 -16.41 -16.11 8.32
C ILE A 30 -17.81 -16.75 8.29
N GLY A 31 -18.61 -16.39 9.29
CA GLY A 31 -20.04 -16.72 9.44
C GLY A 31 -20.94 -15.87 8.54
N ALA A 32 -22.05 -15.37 9.09
CA ALA A 32 -23.11 -14.73 8.30
C ALA A 32 -22.68 -13.43 7.60
N LEU A 33 -23.06 -13.29 6.33
CA LEU A 33 -22.78 -12.11 5.50
C LEU A 33 -24.10 -11.44 5.18
N THR A 34 -24.43 -10.29 5.80
CA THR A 34 -25.79 -9.72 5.68
C THR A 34 -25.84 -8.36 4.99
N GLY A 35 -26.96 -8.06 4.33
CA GLY A 35 -27.22 -6.78 3.69
C GLY A 35 -28.71 -6.49 3.49
N ALA A 36 -29.12 -5.24 3.66
CA ALA A 36 -30.53 -4.84 3.59
C ALA A 36 -31.09 -4.81 2.16
N THR A 37 -30.35 -4.25 1.20
CA THR A 37 -30.80 -4.11 -0.22
C THR A 37 -30.19 -5.15 -1.15
N THR A 38 -29.31 -6.01 -0.63
CA THR A 38 -28.48 -6.97 -1.38
C THR A 38 -28.74 -8.42 -0.99
N ALA A 39 -29.65 -8.68 -0.05
CA ALA A 39 -30.06 -10.03 0.33
C ALA A 39 -30.50 -10.87 -0.87
N GLY A 40 -30.06 -12.12 -0.92
CA GLY A 40 -30.29 -13.08 -2.01
C GLY A 40 -29.30 -12.97 -3.18
N GLN A 41 -28.43 -11.97 -3.22
CA GLN A 41 -27.41 -11.82 -4.28
C GLN A 41 -26.09 -12.52 -3.89
N SER A 42 -25.34 -12.97 -4.90
CA SER A 42 -24.06 -13.66 -4.68
C SER A 42 -22.94 -12.67 -4.27
N VAL A 43 -22.03 -13.14 -3.42
CA VAL A 43 -20.79 -12.43 -3.11
C VAL A 43 -19.92 -12.23 -4.35
N ALA A 44 -19.86 -13.20 -5.27
CA ALA A 44 -19.09 -13.09 -6.50
C ALA A 44 -19.56 -11.91 -7.40
N GLU A 45 -20.86 -11.61 -7.40
CA GLU A 45 -21.43 -10.47 -8.14
C GLU A 45 -21.12 -9.13 -7.46
N LEU A 46 -21.30 -9.07 -6.13
CA LEU A 46 -21.22 -7.81 -5.37
C LEU A 46 -19.81 -7.41 -4.95
N MET A 47 -18.92 -8.39 -4.77
CA MET A 47 -17.59 -8.26 -4.20
C MET A 47 -16.62 -9.25 -4.90
N PRO A 48 -16.41 -9.16 -6.22
CA PRO A 48 -15.64 -10.15 -7.01
C PRO A 48 -14.16 -10.32 -6.58
N HIS A 49 -13.64 -9.44 -5.73
CA HIS A 49 -12.29 -9.56 -5.15
C HIS A 49 -12.25 -10.47 -3.89
N LEU A 50 -13.40 -10.87 -3.34
CA LEU A 50 -13.50 -11.78 -2.20
C LEU A 50 -13.72 -13.22 -2.68
N VAL A 51 -12.74 -13.73 -3.41
CA VAL A 51 -12.78 -15.02 -4.14
C VAL A 51 -13.05 -16.20 -3.20
N SER A 52 -12.43 -16.21 -2.02
CA SER A 52 -12.66 -17.21 -0.96
C SER A 52 -14.10 -17.30 -0.47
N LEU A 53 -14.93 -16.30 -0.79
CA LEU A 53 -16.33 -16.19 -0.41
C LEU A 53 -17.28 -16.21 -1.64
N ALA A 54 -16.78 -16.49 -2.86
CA ALA A 54 -17.55 -16.39 -4.09
C ALA A 54 -18.87 -17.21 -4.08
N ASP A 55 -18.83 -18.42 -3.51
CA ASP A 55 -19.99 -19.33 -3.37
C ASP A 55 -20.98 -18.91 -2.27
N ARG A 56 -20.70 -17.84 -1.53
CA ARG A 56 -21.57 -17.32 -0.47
C ARG A 56 -22.63 -16.38 -1.05
N THR A 57 -23.77 -16.31 -0.38
CA THR A 57 -24.90 -15.43 -0.70
C THR A 57 -25.10 -14.44 0.44
N ILE A 58 -25.48 -13.21 0.11
CA ILE A 58 -25.83 -12.20 1.13
C ILE A 58 -27.18 -12.55 1.75
N GLU A 59 -27.23 -12.62 3.07
CA GLU A 59 -28.44 -12.88 3.86
C GLU A 59 -29.14 -11.57 4.26
N PRO A 60 -30.43 -11.61 4.64
CA PRO A 60 -31.11 -10.46 5.25
C PRO A 60 -30.41 -10.01 6.54
N THR A 61 -30.24 -8.71 6.74
CA THR A 61 -29.75 -8.18 8.04
C THR A 61 -30.86 -8.27 9.09
N THR A 62 -30.84 -9.32 9.92
CA THR A 62 -31.72 -9.48 11.07
C THR A 62 -30.91 -9.90 12.31
N THR A 63 -31.43 -9.62 13.50
CA THR A 63 -30.82 -10.07 14.76
C THR A 63 -30.70 -11.59 14.80
N ASP A 64 -31.71 -12.34 14.33
CA ASP A 64 -31.74 -13.80 14.37
C ASP A 64 -30.61 -14.44 13.54
N ILE A 65 -30.18 -13.81 12.44
CA ILE A 65 -29.09 -14.27 11.58
C ILE A 65 -27.72 -13.84 12.14
N LEU A 66 -27.65 -12.69 12.80
CA LEU A 66 -26.41 -12.18 13.42
C LEU A 66 -26.12 -12.85 14.77
N ALA A 67 -27.15 -13.29 15.50
CA ALA A 67 -27.01 -14.03 16.75
C ALA A 67 -26.28 -15.37 16.56
N GLY A 68 -25.60 -15.85 17.59
CA GLY A 68 -24.82 -17.10 17.53
C GLY A 68 -23.43 -16.97 16.89
N HIS A 69 -22.98 -15.74 16.61
CA HIS A 69 -21.61 -15.42 16.24
C HIS A 69 -20.88 -14.81 17.45
N ASP A 70 -19.60 -15.10 17.60
CA ASP A 70 -18.78 -14.54 18.69
C ASP A 70 -18.55 -13.03 18.50
N VAL A 71 -18.44 -12.60 17.23
CA VAL A 71 -18.23 -11.20 16.83
C VAL A 71 -19.22 -10.80 15.74
N VAL A 72 -19.77 -9.59 15.85
CA VAL A 72 -20.60 -8.97 14.81
C VAL A 72 -20.04 -7.60 14.44
N PHE A 73 -19.56 -7.45 13.21
CA PHE A 73 -19.20 -6.16 12.63
C PHE A 73 -20.43 -5.48 12.00
N LEU A 74 -20.67 -4.21 12.34
CA LEU A 74 -21.76 -3.41 11.77
C LEU A 74 -21.22 -2.38 10.77
N GLY A 75 -21.08 -2.78 9.50
CA GLY A 75 -20.72 -1.94 8.36
C GLY A 75 -21.90 -1.15 7.79
N LEU A 76 -22.73 -0.56 8.66
CA LEU A 76 -24.02 0.03 8.32
C LEU A 76 -23.98 1.57 8.17
N PRO A 77 -24.96 2.20 7.50
CA PRO A 77 -25.13 3.65 7.58
C PRO A 77 -25.55 4.07 9.00
N HIS A 78 -25.23 5.30 9.38
CA HIS A 78 -25.59 5.86 10.69
C HIS A 78 -27.10 5.81 10.96
N GLY A 79 -27.49 5.63 12.22
CA GLY A 79 -28.88 5.53 12.67
C GLY A 79 -29.50 4.14 12.51
N HIS A 80 -28.72 3.13 12.10
CA HIS A 80 -29.19 1.74 11.95
C HIS A 80 -28.49 0.74 12.88
N SER A 81 -27.26 1.02 13.32
CA SER A 81 -26.52 0.08 14.17
C SER A 81 -27.12 0.02 15.59
N ALA A 82 -27.62 1.13 16.12
CA ALA A 82 -28.16 1.20 17.48
C ALA A 82 -29.40 0.33 17.74
N GLU A 83 -30.23 0.06 16.74
CA GLU A 83 -31.37 -0.86 16.90
C GLU A 83 -30.93 -2.32 16.88
N ILE A 84 -30.06 -2.69 15.94
CA ILE A 84 -29.52 -4.05 15.82
C ILE A 84 -28.69 -4.41 17.06
N ALA A 85 -27.78 -3.52 17.48
CA ALA A 85 -26.89 -3.74 18.61
C ALA A 85 -27.61 -3.93 19.95
N ARG A 86 -28.75 -3.28 20.17
CA ARG A 86 -29.58 -3.46 21.39
C ARG A 86 -30.26 -4.83 21.47
N ASN A 87 -30.41 -5.52 20.34
CA ASN A 87 -31.04 -6.83 20.27
C ASN A 87 -30.01 -7.98 20.23
N LEU A 88 -28.71 -7.68 20.07
CA LEU A 88 -27.62 -8.64 20.22
C LEU A 88 -27.24 -8.77 21.70
N GLY A 89 -27.02 -10.01 22.15
CA GLY A 89 -26.72 -10.32 23.55
C GLY A 89 -25.36 -9.78 24.04
N ASP A 90 -25.19 -9.70 25.36
CA ASP A 90 -23.95 -9.21 25.98
C ASP A 90 -22.77 -10.16 25.79
N ASP A 91 -23.03 -11.40 25.38
CA ASP A 91 -22.09 -12.46 25.02
C ASP A 91 -21.42 -12.26 23.64
N VAL A 92 -22.04 -11.47 22.75
CA VAL A 92 -21.52 -11.14 21.42
C VAL A 92 -20.62 -9.89 21.50
N LEU A 93 -19.44 -9.92 20.89
CA LEU A 93 -18.63 -8.71 20.65
C LEU A 93 -19.20 -7.92 19.45
N VAL A 94 -19.80 -6.76 19.69
CA VAL A 94 -20.34 -5.89 18.63
C VAL A 94 -19.36 -4.75 18.34
N ILE A 95 -18.93 -4.65 17.09
CA ILE A 95 -17.98 -3.63 16.60
C ILE A 95 -18.69 -2.78 15.55
N ASP A 96 -19.06 -1.56 15.94
CA ASP A 96 -19.82 -0.65 15.07
C ASP A 96 -18.90 0.24 14.24
N CYS A 97 -19.01 0.14 12.91
CA CYS A 97 -18.30 1.02 11.97
C CYS A 97 -19.12 2.28 11.62
N ALA A 98 -20.38 2.36 12.05
CA ALA A 98 -21.18 3.58 11.96
C ALA A 98 -20.76 4.61 13.03
N ALA A 99 -21.53 5.69 13.16
CA ALA A 99 -21.24 6.81 14.06
C ALA A 99 -21.99 6.75 15.40
N ASP A 100 -22.96 5.84 15.53
CA ASP A 100 -24.06 5.90 16.49
C ASP A 100 -23.61 5.92 17.96
N PHE A 101 -22.46 5.31 18.25
CA PHE A 101 -21.88 5.20 19.59
C PHE A 101 -20.53 5.93 19.77
N ARG A 102 -20.13 6.80 18.81
CA ARG A 102 -18.83 7.50 18.87
C ARG A 102 -18.82 8.74 19.76
N LEU A 103 -19.90 9.52 19.72
CA LEU A 103 -19.97 10.80 20.44
C LEU A 103 -20.45 10.56 21.87
N THR A 104 -19.70 11.07 22.86
CA THR A 104 -20.08 11.02 24.28
C THR A 104 -21.05 12.13 24.65
N ASP A 105 -21.04 13.25 23.90
CA ASP A 105 -21.92 14.39 24.10
C ASP A 105 -23.20 14.29 23.25
N SER A 106 -24.35 14.32 23.92
CA SER A 106 -25.67 14.19 23.28
C SER A 106 -26.11 15.43 22.51
N HIS A 107 -25.59 16.61 22.84
CA HIS A 107 -25.90 17.85 22.13
C HIS A 107 -25.13 17.94 20.81
N ASP A 108 -23.88 17.48 20.77
CA ASP A 108 -23.16 17.29 19.50
C ASP A 108 -23.85 16.24 18.62
N TRP A 109 -24.34 15.13 19.21
CA TRP A 109 -25.14 14.15 18.45
C TRP A 109 -26.39 14.79 17.83
N GLU A 110 -27.23 15.45 18.64
CA GLU A 110 -28.44 16.13 18.18
C GLU A 110 -28.15 17.15 17.07
N LYS A 111 -27.07 17.93 17.22
CA LYS A 111 -26.66 18.96 16.27
C LYS A 111 -26.17 18.43 14.92
N PHE A 112 -25.44 17.31 14.90
CA PHE A 112 -24.76 16.82 13.70
C PHE A 112 -25.48 15.64 13.01
N TYR A 113 -26.21 14.83 13.77
CA TYR A 113 -26.93 13.64 13.28
C TYR A 113 -28.44 13.82 13.44
N GLY A 114 -28.88 14.40 14.56
CA GLY A 114 -30.29 14.49 14.94
C GLY A 114 -30.85 13.17 15.47
N GLY A 115 -32.07 13.23 16.00
CA GLY A 115 -32.70 12.06 16.64
C GLY A 115 -32.18 11.81 18.06
N GLU A 116 -32.57 10.68 18.64
CA GLU A 116 -32.17 10.25 19.99
C GLU A 116 -30.69 9.83 19.99
N HIS A 117 -29.94 10.22 21.03
CA HIS A 117 -28.55 9.81 21.23
C HIS A 117 -28.52 8.40 21.84
N ALA A 118 -27.91 7.45 21.13
CA ALA A 118 -27.87 6.04 21.54
C ALA A 118 -26.91 5.76 22.72
N GLY A 119 -26.16 6.77 23.19
CA GLY A 119 -25.08 6.64 24.16
C GLY A 119 -23.72 6.58 23.48
N SER A 120 -22.72 6.00 24.16
CA SER A 120 -21.37 5.84 23.62
C SER A 120 -20.72 4.55 24.11
N TRP A 121 -19.78 4.04 23.31
CA TRP A 121 -19.01 2.83 23.58
C TRP A 121 -17.50 3.15 23.64
N PRO A 122 -16.64 2.24 24.14
CA PRO A 122 -15.20 2.31 23.94
C PRO A 122 -14.82 2.66 22.48
N TYR A 123 -14.19 3.82 22.32
CA TYR A 123 -13.77 4.34 21.01
C TYR A 123 -12.56 3.55 20.47
N GLY A 124 -12.66 3.05 19.25
CA GLY A 124 -11.73 2.10 18.64
C GLY A 124 -10.46 2.73 18.04
N LEU A 125 -9.77 3.58 18.80
CA LEU A 125 -8.46 4.13 18.43
C LEU A 125 -7.42 3.73 19.49
N PRO A 126 -6.79 2.54 19.38
CA PRO A 126 -5.93 1.97 20.43
C PRO A 126 -4.77 2.86 20.87
N GLU A 127 -4.23 3.65 19.94
CA GLU A 127 -3.08 4.55 20.11
C GLU A 127 -3.39 5.78 20.99
N LEU A 128 -4.65 6.02 21.34
CA LEU A 128 -5.01 7.03 22.33
C LEU A 128 -4.52 6.61 23.74
N PRO A 129 -3.89 7.51 24.53
CA PRO A 129 -3.40 7.17 25.87
C PRO A 129 -4.45 6.49 26.75
N GLY A 130 -4.14 5.27 27.18
CA GLY A 130 -5.00 4.40 28.00
C GLY A 130 -6.17 3.74 27.27
N GLN A 131 -6.35 3.95 25.96
CA GLN A 131 -7.52 3.46 25.22
C GLN A 131 -7.43 1.98 24.90
N ARG A 132 -6.25 1.48 24.49
CA ARG A 132 -5.97 0.03 24.34
C ARG A 132 -6.41 -0.79 25.56
N SER A 133 -6.22 -0.26 26.78
CA SER A 133 -6.68 -0.90 28.03
C SER A 133 -8.20 -0.93 28.22
N LYS A 134 -8.95 0.03 27.65
CA LYS A 134 -10.42 0.05 27.67
C LYS A 134 -11.04 -0.89 26.62
N LEU A 135 -10.27 -1.23 25.58
CA LEU A 135 -10.69 -2.13 24.51
C LEU A 135 -10.50 -3.61 24.89
N ARG A 136 -9.47 -3.95 25.68
CA ARG A 136 -9.24 -5.32 26.17
C ARG A 136 -10.44 -5.85 26.95
N GLY A 137 -11.05 -6.93 26.48
CA GLY A 137 -12.25 -7.52 27.09
C GLY A 137 -13.55 -6.72 26.92
N ALA A 138 -13.56 -5.66 26.09
CA ALA A 138 -14.79 -4.96 25.75
C ALA A 138 -15.67 -5.85 24.85
N ASN A 139 -16.99 -5.84 25.07
CA ASN A 139 -17.98 -6.50 24.20
C ASN A 139 -18.71 -5.53 23.26
N ARG A 140 -18.40 -4.23 23.32
CA ARG A 140 -19.00 -3.15 22.53
C ARG A 140 -17.92 -2.13 22.15
N ILE A 141 -17.76 -1.82 20.86
CA ILE A 141 -16.69 -0.93 20.36
C ILE A 141 -17.23 -0.02 19.25
N ALA A 142 -16.97 1.28 19.34
CA ALA A 142 -17.30 2.25 18.31
C ALA A 142 -16.04 2.60 17.49
N VAL A 143 -15.95 2.11 16.26
CA VAL A 143 -14.80 2.33 15.37
C VAL A 143 -14.77 3.81 14.93
N PRO A 144 -13.59 4.48 14.93
CA PRO A 144 -13.42 5.87 14.50
C PRO A 144 -13.92 6.17 13.09
N GLY A 145 -14.19 7.44 12.83
CA GLY A 145 -14.27 7.96 11.47
C GLY A 145 -12.89 8.02 10.81
N CYS A 146 -12.82 7.75 9.52
CA CYS A 146 -11.57 7.75 8.75
C CYS A 146 -10.78 9.07 8.86
N PHE A 147 -11.43 10.23 8.72
CA PHE A 147 -10.78 11.52 8.93
C PHE A 147 -10.33 11.74 10.39
N PRO A 148 -11.18 11.52 11.42
CA PRO A 148 -10.78 11.53 12.83
C PRO A 148 -9.53 10.72 13.14
N THR A 149 -9.37 9.51 12.58
CA THR A 149 -8.16 8.68 12.78
C THR A 149 -6.89 9.44 12.42
N GLY A 150 -6.75 9.87 11.15
CA GLY A 150 -5.55 10.54 10.68
C GLY A 150 -5.34 11.94 11.29
N ALA A 151 -6.43 12.68 11.56
CA ALA A 151 -6.38 14.00 12.17
C ALA A 151 -6.04 13.96 13.67
N THR A 152 -6.55 12.98 14.41
CA THR A 152 -6.25 12.80 15.83
C THR A 152 -4.79 12.37 15.99
N LEU A 153 -4.34 11.34 15.26
CA LEU A 153 -2.94 10.88 15.33
C LEU A 153 -1.93 11.98 14.96
N ALA A 154 -2.28 12.86 14.01
CA ALA A 154 -1.44 14.00 13.61
C ALA A 154 -1.29 15.09 14.70
N MET A 155 -2.25 15.26 15.62
CA MET A 155 -2.23 16.36 16.61
C MET A 155 -2.15 15.89 18.06
N LEU A 156 -2.32 14.60 18.33
CA LEU A 156 -2.36 14.05 19.68
C LEU A 156 -1.08 14.34 20.50
N PRO A 157 0.15 14.10 20.01
CA PRO A 157 1.34 14.40 20.81
C PRO A 157 1.51 15.90 21.08
N ALA A 158 1.22 16.75 20.08
CA ALA A 158 1.28 18.20 20.25
C ALA A 158 0.28 18.75 21.27
N VAL A 159 -0.90 18.15 21.40
CA VAL A 159 -1.90 18.51 22.42
C VAL A 159 -1.53 17.94 23.79
N VAL A 160 -1.10 16.67 23.86
CA VAL A 160 -0.72 16.01 25.14
C VAL A 160 0.49 16.68 25.80
N HIS A 161 1.43 17.20 25.01
CA HIS A 161 2.67 17.81 25.49
C HIS A 161 2.66 19.35 25.43
N ASP A 162 1.49 19.99 25.28
CA ASP A 162 1.31 21.45 25.22
C ASP A 162 2.25 22.16 24.21
N LEU A 163 2.57 21.52 23.07
CA LEU A 163 3.44 22.09 22.03
C LEU A 163 2.76 23.20 21.23
N VAL A 164 1.43 23.17 21.17
CA VAL A 164 0.60 24.06 20.35
C VAL A 164 -0.53 24.67 21.17
N HIS A 165 -0.93 25.88 20.80
CA HIS A 165 -2.23 26.40 21.18
C HIS A 165 -3.31 25.54 20.50
N PRO A 166 -4.36 25.07 21.21
CA PRO A 166 -5.33 24.12 20.66
C PRO A 166 -6.40 24.77 19.76
N ASP A 167 -5.97 25.68 18.89
CA ASP A 167 -6.73 26.15 17.72
C ASP A 167 -6.24 25.40 16.47
N LEU A 168 -6.90 24.28 16.19
CA LEU A 168 -6.44 23.26 15.28
C LEU A 168 -7.13 23.38 13.92
N GLN A 169 -6.34 23.33 12.85
CA GLN A 169 -6.82 23.48 11.47
C GLN A 169 -6.42 22.25 10.65
N PHE A 170 -7.39 21.65 9.96
CA PHE A 170 -7.22 20.40 9.22
C PHE A 170 -7.75 20.55 7.80
N VAL A 171 -6.90 20.29 6.81
CA VAL A 171 -7.31 20.06 5.42
C VAL A 171 -7.00 18.60 5.08
N SER A 172 -8.02 17.81 4.76
CA SER A 172 -7.85 16.39 4.47
C SER A 172 -8.35 16.03 3.08
N ILE A 173 -7.44 15.60 2.23
CA ILE A 173 -7.69 15.11 0.88
C ILE A 173 -8.04 13.61 0.99
N THR A 174 -9.13 13.16 0.37
CA THR A 174 -9.60 11.77 0.46
C THR A 174 -9.97 11.15 -0.89
N GLY A 175 -9.77 9.84 -1.00
CA GLY A 175 -10.33 9.01 -2.06
C GLY A 175 -11.86 8.83 -1.97
N THR A 176 -12.45 8.53 -3.12
CA THR A 176 -13.91 8.41 -3.32
C THR A 176 -14.56 7.30 -2.51
N SER A 177 -13.84 6.22 -2.17
CA SER A 177 -14.39 5.13 -1.35
C SER A 177 -14.88 5.58 0.03
N GLY A 178 -14.31 6.66 0.58
CA GLY A 178 -14.77 7.26 1.84
C GLY A 178 -16.17 7.86 1.80
N ALA A 179 -16.75 8.08 0.61
CA ALA A 179 -18.15 8.47 0.43
C ALA A 179 -19.13 7.28 0.40
N GLY A 180 -18.62 6.04 0.47
CA GLY A 180 -19.41 4.81 0.43
C GLY A 180 -19.76 4.34 -0.99
N LYS A 181 -20.41 3.17 -1.07
CA LYS A 181 -20.71 2.46 -2.33
C LYS A 181 -22.05 2.87 -2.97
N LYS A 182 -22.76 3.84 -2.40
CA LYS A 182 -24.07 4.29 -2.91
C LYS A 182 -23.88 5.18 -4.15
N ALA A 183 -24.40 4.74 -5.29
CA ALA A 183 -24.39 5.51 -6.52
C ALA A 183 -25.07 6.88 -6.33
N SER A 184 -24.40 7.95 -6.78
CA SER A 184 -24.93 9.30 -6.86
C SER A 184 -24.17 10.07 -7.94
N VAL A 185 -24.80 11.09 -8.56
CA VAL A 185 -24.22 11.83 -9.69
C VAL A 185 -22.84 12.38 -9.33
N GLY A 186 -22.70 13.09 -8.21
CA GLY A 186 -21.43 13.68 -7.77
C GLY A 186 -20.35 12.69 -7.29
N LEU A 187 -20.55 11.38 -7.48
CA LEU A 187 -19.57 10.31 -7.28
C LEU A 187 -19.35 9.45 -8.55
N LEU A 188 -19.96 9.81 -9.69
CA LEU A 188 -19.69 9.16 -10.97
C LEU A 188 -18.25 9.44 -11.42
N GLY A 189 -17.63 8.50 -12.13
CA GLY A 189 -16.24 8.62 -12.60
C GLY A 189 -15.97 9.95 -13.31
N SER A 190 -16.81 10.34 -14.27
CA SER A 190 -16.68 11.59 -15.02
C SER A 190 -16.80 12.88 -14.20
N GLU A 191 -17.40 12.84 -12.99
CA GLU A 191 -17.55 14.00 -12.10
C GLU A 191 -16.38 14.14 -11.11
N VAL A 192 -15.62 13.05 -10.89
CA VAL A 192 -14.51 12.99 -9.92
C VAL A 192 -13.15 12.94 -10.62
N MET A 193 -13.00 12.18 -11.72
CA MET A 193 -11.73 12.04 -12.43
C MET A 193 -11.21 13.40 -12.92
N GLY A 194 -9.97 13.73 -12.59
CA GLY A 194 -9.36 15.04 -12.89
C GLY A 194 -9.90 16.21 -12.05
N ASN A 195 -10.70 15.98 -11.01
CA ASN A 195 -11.39 17.01 -10.25
C ASN A 195 -11.08 16.95 -8.73
N LEU A 196 -10.95 18.10 -8.09
CA LEU A 196 -10.74 18.28 -6.66
C LEU A 196 -11.83 19.21 -6.09
N ARG A 197 -12.57 18.76 -5.08
CA ARG A 197 -13.65 19.59 -4.48
C ARG A 197 -13.73 19.51 -2.96
N ALA A 198 -13.68 20.67 -2.30
CA ALA A 198 -14.01 20.79 -0.89
C ALA A 198 -15.52 20.57 -0.66
N TYR A 199 -15.89 19.98 0.48
CA TYR A 199 -17.30 19.75 0.84
C TYR A 199 -17.52 19.86 2.35
N ASN A 200 -18.76 20.12 2.78
CA ASN A 200 -19.16 20.22 4.20
C ASN A 200 -18.21 21.07 5.08
N THR A 201 -17.67 22.14 4.49
CA THR A 201 -16.68 23.04 5.12
C THR A 201 -17.30 23.92 6.22
N ALA A 202 -16.48 24.73 6.89
CA ALA A 202 -16.91 25.65 7.95
C ALA A 202 -17.66 24.94 9.08
N GLY A 203 -17.08 23.84 9.59
CA GLY A 203 -17.60 23.09 10.74
C GLY A 203 -18.84 22.24 10.47
N LYS A 204 -19.30 22.11 9.22
CA LYS A 204 -20.50 21.33 8.86
C LYS A 204 -20.25 19.82 8.79
N HIS A 205 -19.02 19.37 8.60
CA HIS A 205 -18.71 17.94 8.51
C HIS A 205 -18.85 17.26 9.88
N ARG A 206 -19.58 16.14 9.92
CA ARG A 206 -19.94 15.39 11.14
C ARG A 206 -18.78 14.80 11.94
N HIS A 207 -17.57 14.81 11.38
CA HIS A 207 -16.33 14.41 12.06
C HIS A 207 -15.66 15.56 12.83
N ASN A 208 -16.12 16.81 12.68
CA ASN A 208 -15.60 17.95 13.45
C ASN A 208 -15.78 17.78 14.98
N PRO A 209 -16.97 17.41 15.52
CA PRO A 209 -17.10 17.14 16.96
C PRO A 209 -16.29 15.93 17.40
N GLU A 210 -16.10 14.93 16.54
CA GLU A 210 -15.32 13.72 16.84
C GLU A 210 -13.83 14.04 17.03
N ILE A 211 -13.21 14.81 16.11
CA ILE A 211 -11.83 15.31 16.27
C ILE A 211 -11.67 16.15 17.54
N ARG A 212 -12.64 17.04 17.81
CA ARG A 212 -12.64 17.90 19.01
C ARG A 212 -12.76 17.08 20.30
N GLN A 213 -13.61 16.05 20.32
CA GLN A 213 -13.78 15.15 21.46
C GLN A 213 -12.47 14.41 21.76
N ASN A 214 -11.86 13.82 20.73
CA ASN A 214 -10.64 13.03 20.87
C ASN A 214 -9.48 13.84 21.45
N LEU A 215 -9.25 15.06 20.92
CA LEU A 215 -8.14 15.91 21.35
C LEU A 215 -8.48 16.72 22.61
N GLY A 216 -9.74 17.09 22.80
CA GLY A 216 -10.23 17.79 23.99
C GLY A 216 -10.12 16.99 25.28
N ALA A 217 -10.09 15.66 25.19
CA ALA A 217 -9.84 14.78 26.34
C ALA A 217 -8.43 14.94 26.95
N TYR A 218 -7.49 15.54 26.22
CA TYR A 218 -6.08 15.69 26.61
C TYR A 218 -5.64 17.15 26.80
N SER A 219 -6.54 18.13 26.63
CA SER A 219 -6.24 19.56 26.80
C SER A 219 -6.87 20.12 28.06
N THR A 220 -6.15 20.98 28.78
CA THR A 220 -6.68 21.71 29.95
C THR A 220 -7.53 22.93 29.58
N VAL A 221 -7.55 23.31 28.29
CA VAL A 221 -8.34 24.43 27.75
C VAL A 221 -9.20 23.98 26.57
N PRO A 222 -10.27 24.71 26.19
CA PRO A 222 -11.15 24.28 25.10
C PRO A 222 -10.42 24.19 23.75
N VAL A 223 -10.53 23.04 23.08
CA VAL A 223 -10.01 22.81 21.73
C VAL A 223 -10.97 23.36 20.68
N THR A 224 -10.48 24.17 19.75
CA THR A 224 -11.20 24.60 18.55
C THR A 224 -10.71 23.84 17.31
N VAL A 225 -11.64 23.47 16.42
CA VAL A 225 -11.35 22.65 15.23
C VAL A 225 -11.96 23.28 13.98
N SER A 226 -11.11 23.72 13.07
CA SER A 226 -11.49 24.04 11.69
C SER A 226 -11.16 22.85 10.78
N PHE A 227 -12.16 22.22 10.18
CA PHE A 227 -11.97 21.04 9.33
C PHE A 227 -12.57 21.25 7.93
N THR A 228 -11.76 20.98 6.91
CA THR A 228 -12.10 21.07 5.49
C THR A 228 -11.69 19.78 4.77
N PRO A 229 -12.63 18.86 4.49
CA PRO A 229 -12.35 17.70 3.64
C PRO A 229 -12.44 18.08 2.16
N VAL A 230 -11.56 17.46 1.37
CA VAL A 230 -11.45 17.62 -0.09
C VAL A 230 -11.56 16.24 -0.73
N LEU A 231 -12.53 16.06 -1.63
CA LEU A 231 -12.65 14.85 -2.45
C LEU A 231 -11.68 14.95 -3.63
N ALA A 232 -10.94 13.88 -3.90
CA ALA A 232 -9.89 13.78 -4.92
C ALA A 232 -10.15 12.64 -5.94
N PRO A 233 -9.48 12.63 -7.10
CA PRO A 233 -9.60 11.58 -8.11
C PRO A 233 -8.80 10.32 -7.71
N LEU A 234 -8.96 9.88 -6.46
CA LEU A 234 -8.34 8.69 -5.89
C LEU A 234 -9.43 7.68 -5.53
N SER A 235 -9.13 6.38 -5.56
CA SER A 235 -10.01 5.34 -5.03
C SER A 235 -9.93 5.27 -3.50
N ARG A 236 -8.70 5.26 -2.97
CA ARG A 236 -8.36 5.13 -1.54
C ARG A 236 -7.35 6.17 -1.09
N GLY A 237 -7.16 6.24 0.22
CA GLY A 237 -6.19 7.09 0.92
C GLY A 237 -6.82 8.37 1.48
N ILE A 238 -6.35 8.78 2.66
CA ILE A 238 -6.50 10.13 3.19
C ILE A 238 -5.11 10.71 3.40
N LEU A 239 -4.89 11.94 2.92
CA LEU A 239 -3.78 12.80 3.30
C LEU A 239 -4.33 13.98 4.12
N THR A 240 -3.91 14.13 5.37
CA THR A 240 -4.32 15.26 6.22
C THR A 240 -3.14 16.17 6.50
N THR A 241 -3.27 17.45 6.16
CA THR A 241 -2.40 18.51 6.67
C THR A 241 -3.08 19.15 7.87
N ALA A 242 -2.52 18.92 9.05
CA ALA A 242 -2.92 19.51 10.31
C ALA A 242 -1.98 20.66 10.66
N THR A 243 -2.50 21.81 11.10
CA THR A 243 -1.67 22.92 11.58
C THR A 243 -2.25 23.60 12.82
N ALA A 244 -1.39 24.11 13.68
CA ALA A 244 -1.75 24.85 14.89
C ALA A 244 -0.69 25.91 15.23
N PRO A 245 -1.03 27.01 15.92
CA PRO A 245 -0.04 27.97 16.41
C PRO A 245 0.86 27.31 17.47
N LEU A 246 2.17 27.47 17.36
CA LEU A 246 3.12 26.93 18.35
C LEU A 246 3.04 27.69 19.68
N VAL A 247 3.31 26.98 20.77
CA VAL A 247 3.65 27.61 22.05
C VAL A 247 5.06 28.20 21.95
N ALA A 248 5.24 29.40 22.51
CA ALA A 248 6.49 30.15 22.38
C ALA A 248 7.69 29.40 22.98
N GLY A 249 8.73 29.20 22.17
CA GLY A 249 9.97 28.53 22.57
C GLY A 249 10.07 27.06 22.18
N VAL A 250 9.01 26.44 21.64
CA VAL A 250 9.07 25.11 21.04
C VAL A 250 9.88 25.16 19.74
N THR A 251 10.89 24.29 19.61
CA THR A 251 11.73 24.18 18.40
C THR A 251 11.28 23.03 17.48
N ALA A 252 11.73 23.05 16.22
CA ALA A 252 11.51 21.95 15.27
C ALA A 252 12.03 20.60 15.81
N GLU A 253 13.24 20.60 16.39
CA GLU A 253 13.87 19.41 16.98
C GLU A 253 13.05 18.86 18.16
N GLN A 254 12.56 19.72 19.05
CA GLN A 254 11.70 19.32 20.17
C GLN A 254 10.36 18.75 19.67
N ALA A 255 9.73 19.40 18.68
CA ALA A 255 8.48 18.93 18.11
C ALA A 255 8.63 17.54 17.47
N TYR A 256 9.65 17.35 16.64
CA TYR A 256 9.95 16.06 16.02
C TYR A 256 10.27 14.98 17.06
N ALA A 257 11.17 15.26 18.01
CA ALA A 257 11.56 14.33 19.06
C ALA A 257 10.36 13.89 19.93
N THR A 258 9.46 14.82 20.27
CA THR A 258 8.23 14.50 21.04
C THR A 258 7.36 13.48 20.30
N TYR A 259 7.17 13.64 18.97
CA TYR A 259 6.38 12.70 18.18
C TYR A 259 7.09 11.34 18.01
N ALA A 260 8.40 11.37 17.77
CA ALA A 260 9.20 10.16 17.63
C ALA A 260 9.23 9.32 18.92
N GLU A 261 9.32 9.96 20.09
CA GLU A 261 9.21 9.30 21.39
C GLU A 261 7.78 8.80 21.66
N PHE A 262 6.76 9.63 21.42
CA PHE A 262 5.35 9.27 21.69
C PHE A 262 4.87 8.05 20.89
N TYR A 263 5.34 7.88 19.65
CA TYR A 263 4.98 6.77 18.77
C TYR A 263 6.05 5.68 18.64
N ALA A 264 7.12 5.71 19.44
CA ALA A 264 8.25 4.77 19.32
C ALA A 264 7.84 3.28 19.42
N ASP A 265 6.87 2.99 20.28
CA ASP A 265 6.36 1.63 20.55
C ASP A 265 5.06 1.29 19.77
N GLU A 266 4.55 2.19 18.90
CA GLU A 266 3.29 1.99 18.18
C GLU A 266 3.51 1.36 16.80
N GLN A 267 3.15 0.08 16.66
CA GLN A 267 3.33 -0.69 15.41
C GLN A 267 2.63 -0.07 14.19
N PHE A 268 1.51 0.62 14.39
CA PHE A 268 0.66 1.14 13.32
C PHE A 268 0.80 2.64 13.06
N VAL A 269 1.79 3.30 13.69
CA VAL A 269 2.10 4.72 13.48
C VAL A 269 3.60 4.87 13.22
N SER A 270 3.97 5.54 12.14
CA SER A 270 5.39 5.75 11.76
C SER A 270 5.64 7.24 11.57
N VAL A 271 6.58 7.80 12.33
CA VAL A 271 7.09 9.16 12.14
C VAL A 271 8.26 9.09 11.17
N LEU A 272 8.12 9.74 10.02
CA LEU A 272 9.10 9.69 8.92
C LEU A 272 10.31 10.59 9.19
N PRO A 273 11.53 10.22 8.77
CA PRO A 273 12.70 11.10 8.82
C PRO A 273 12.47 12.43 8.10
N GLY A 274 13.09 13.52 8.59
CA GLY A 274 12.79 14.90 8.18
C GLY A 274 13.03 15.28 6.70
N ASP A 275 13.58 14.38 5.88
CA ASP A 275 13.72 14.53 4.42
C ASP A 275 12.55 13.90 3.62
N GLN A 276 11.58 13.29 4.30
CA GLN A 276 10.48 12.53 3.69
C GLN A 276 9.11 13.13 4.02
N GLN A 277 8.12 12.84 3.17
CA GLN A 277 6.73 13.29 3.34
C GLN A 277 5.77 12.11 3.12
N PRO A 278 4.68 11.99 3.91
CA PRO A 278 3.70 10.92 3.77
C PRO A 278 3.01 10.95 2.41
N GLN A 279 2.87 9.78 1.78
CA GLN A 279 2.15 9.59 0.54
C GLN A 279 0.95 8.68 0.80
N THR A 280 -0.21 8.93 0.18
CA THR A 280 -1.35 8.00 0.32
C THR A 280 -1.03 6.63 -0.28
N LYS A 281 -0.26 6.57 -1.37
CA LYS A 281 0.09 5.30 -2.04
C LYS A 281 0.89 4.35 -1.12
N SER A 282 1.78 4.85 -0.26
CA SER A 282 2.63 4.03 0.63
C SER A 282 1.88 3.38 1.80
N VAL A 283 0.61 3.72 2.01
CA VAL A 283 -0.23 3.17 3.10
C VAL A 283 -1.49 2.46 2.62
N VAL A 284 -1.84 2.55 1.31
CA VAL A 284 -2.99 1.85 0.74
C VAL A 284 -2.87 0.34 0.95
N GLY A 285 -3.93 -0.30 1.43
CA GLY A 285 -3.97 -1.73 1.77
C GLY A 285 -3.45 -2.10 3.17
N ALA A 286 -2.73 -1.20 3.84
CA ALA A 286 -2.14 -1.43 5.17
C ALA A 286 -2.84 -0.70 6.31
N ASN A 287 -2.64 -1.21 7.53
CA ASN A 287 -3.17 -0.60 8.76
C ASN A 287 -2.26 0.51 9.30
N MET A 288 -1.53 1.23 8.44
CA MET A 288 -0.56 2.25 8.84
C MET A 288 -1.11 3.67 8.85
N CYS A 289 -0.58 4.47 9.77
CA CYS A 289 -0.53 5.92 9.72
C CYS A 289 0.93 6.37 9.57
N GLN A 290 1.28 7.02 8.46
CA GLN A 290 2.59 7.68 8.29
C GLN A 290 2.45 9.17 8.61
N LEU A 291 3.38 9.72 9.40
CA LEU A 291 3.40 11.11 9.88
C LEU A 291 4.69 11.82 9.48
N GLN A 292 4.62 13.11 9.16
CA GLN A 292 5.77 14.01 9.19
C GLN A 292 5.44 15.26 10.01
N VAL A 293 6.40 15.75 10.78
CA VAL A 293 6.28 16.82 11.78
C VAL A 293 7.28 17.93 11.47
N GLU A 294 6.77 19.08 11.06
CA GLU A 294 7.57 20.25 10.67
C GLU A 294 7.13 21.49 11.45
N VAL A 295 8.06 22.44 11.59
CA VAL A 295 7.79 23.75 12.19
C VAL A 295 8.04 24.84 11.16
N ASP A 296 6.99 25.59 10.83
CA ASP A 296 7.13 26.85 10.11
C ASP A 296 7.47 27.94 11.13
N GLU A 297 8.77 28.19 11.31
CA GLU A 297 9.30 29.20 12.24
C GLU A 297 8.84 30.63 11.87
N ALA A 298 8.64 30.91 10.58
CA ALA A 298 8.25 32.23 10.10
C ALA A 298 6.76 32.51 10.35
N ALA A 299 5.90 31.50 10.23
CA ALA A 299 4.49 31.58 10.60
C ALA A 299 4.22 31.33 12.10
N GLY A 300 5.18 30.75 12.83
CA GLY A 300 5.02 30.31 14.21
C GLY A 300 4.01 29.16 14.34
N ARG A 301 4.07 28.18 13.43
CA ARG A 301 3.09 27.08 13.36
C ARG A 301 3.76 25.71 13.32
N LEU A 302 3.11 24.74 13.99
CA LEU A 302 3.34 23.33 13.77
C LEU A 302 2.58 22.93 12.50
N VAL A 303 3.22 22.14 11.65
CA VAL A 303 2.62 21.49 10.48
C VAL A 303 2.85 20.00 10.64
N VAL A 304 1.77 19.21 10.68
CA VAL A 304 1.85 17.75 10.70
C VAL A 304 1.07 17.21 9.50
N VAL A 305 1.75 16.44 8.66
CA VAL A 305 1.12 15.71 7.55
C VAL A 305 0.90 14.28 8.01
N SER A 306 -0.29 13.72 7.77
CA SER A 306 -0.59 12.30 8.00
C SER A 306 -1.18 11.61 6.77
N ALA A 307 -0.78 10.36 6.53
CA ALA A 307 -1.34 9.50 5.50
C ALA A 307 -1.86 8.19 6.09
N ILE A 308 -3.09 7.80 5.73
CA ILE A 308 -3.71 6.48 6.05
C ILE A 308 -4.44 5.92 4.83
N ASP A 309 -4.65 4.60 4.75
CA ASP A 309 -5.76 4.05 3.93
C ASP A 309 -7.08 4.33 4.67
N ASN A 310 -8.00 5.02 4.00
CA ASN A 310 -9.30 5.39 4.55
C ASN A 310 -10.26 4.20 4.80
N LEU A 311 -10.04 3.07 4.12
CA LEU A 311 -10.79 1.83 4.33
C LEU A 311 -10.08 0.85 5.27
N VAL A 312 -8.74 0.86 5.37
CA VAL A 312 -8.01 0.01 6.33
C VAL A 312 -7.86 0.73 7.66
N LYS A 313 -6.77 1.45 7.93
CA LYS A 313 -6.58 2.16 9.22
C LYS A 313 -7.71 3.16 9.51
N GLY A 314 -8.33 3.73 8.48
CA GLY A 314 -9.49 4.61 8.60
C GLY A 314 -10.84 3.92 8.84
N THR A 315 -10.97 2.59 8.72
CA THR A 315 -12.23 1.87 9.02
C THR A 315 -11.99 0.39 9.40
N ALA A 316 -11.82 -0.51 8.42
CA ALA A 316 -11.85 -1.96 8.61
C ALA A 316 -10.64 -2.51 9.37
N GLY A 317 -9.45 -1.96 9.10
CA GLY A 317 -8.22 -2.29 9.83
C GLY A 317 -8.29 -1.87 11.29
N ALA A 318 -8.82 -0.68 11.57
CA ALA A 318 -9.10 -0.26 12.95
C ALA A 318 -10.15 -1.15 13.64
N ALA A 319 -11.18 -1.59 12.91
CA ALA A 319 -12.19 -2.51 13.42
C ALA A 319 -11.58 -3.89 13.80
N VAL A 320 -10.74 -4.47 12.94
CA VAL A 320 -10.04 -5.73 13.18
C VAL A 320 -8.97 -5.59 14.28
N GLN A 321 -8.22 -4.48 14.33
CA GLN A 321 -7.27 -4.19 15.41
C GLN A 321 -7.99 -4.15 16.77
N CYS A 322 -9.17 -3.53 16.83
CA CYS A 322 -10.00 -3.51 18.03
C CYS A 322 -10.56 -4.89 18.40
N MET A 323 -11.00 -5.69 17.41
CA MET A 323 -11.41 -7.08 17.61
C MET A 323 -10.29 -7.90 18.28
N ASN A 324 -9.07 -7.80 17.74
CA ASN A 324 -7.90 -8.52 18.25
C ASN A 324 -7.61 -8.16 19.71
N ILE A 325 -7.55 -6.86 20.02
CA ILE A 325 -7.31 -6.36 21.39
C ILE A 325 -8.42 -6.83 22.35
N ALA A 326 -9.68 -6.78 21.93
CA ALA A 326 -10.82 -7.14 22.77
C ALA A 326 -10.84 -8.63 23.13
N LEU A 327 -10.51 -9.48 22.16
CA LEU A 327 -10.45 -10.94 22.32
C LEU A 327 -9.13 -11.44 22.94
N GLY A 328 -8.15 -10.54 23.12
CA GLY A 328 -6.84 -10.89 23.68
C GLY A 328 -5.91 -11.61 22.70
N LEU A 329 -6.16 -11.47 21.39
CA LEU A 329 -5.28 -11.94 20.31
C LEU A 329 -4.05 -11.03 20.17
N ASP A 330 -3.13 -11.42 19.28
CA ASP A 330 -2.12 -10.49 18.76
C ASP A 330 -2.82 -9.33 18.04
N GLU A 331 -2.53 -8.10 18.46
CA GLU A 331 -3.11 -6.88 17.91
C GLU A 331 -2.89 -6.77 16.39
N ALA A 332 -1.79 -7.33 15.88
CA ALA A 332 -1.41 -7.31 14.47
C ALA A 332 -1.98 -8.45 13.62
N ALA A 333 -2.69 -9.42 14.20
CA ALA A 333 -3.20 -10.56 13.45
C ALA A 333 -4.14 -10.12 12.30
N GLY A 334 -3.86 -10.59 11.09
CA GLY A 334 -4.59 -10.20 9.87
C GLY A 334 -4.34 -8.76 9.36
N LEU A 335 -3.37 -8.03 9.93
CA LEU A 335 -3.13 -6.61 9.62
C LEU A 335 -1.69 -6.35 9.13
N THR A 336 -1.54 -6.14 7.81
CA THR A 336 -0.24 -5.75 7.24
C THR A 336 0.13 -4.30 7.59
N VAL A 337 1.42 -4.09 7.86
CA VAL A 337 2.06 -2.77 7.96
C VAL A 337 2.62 -2.29 6.61
N ASN A 338 2.75 -3.18 5.62
CA ASN A 338 3.32 -2.87 4.31
C ASN A 338 2.20 -2.44 3.36
N GLY A 339 2.12 -1.14 3.06
CA GLY A 339 1.10 -0.58 2.18
C GLY A 339 1.46 -0.76 0.71
N GLY A 340 0.59 -1.42 -0.05
CA GLY A 340 0.57 -1.40 -1.52
C GLY A 340 1.90 -1.71 -2.21
N GLY A 341 2.76 -2.51 -1.57
CA GLY A 341 4.09 -2.83 -2.07
C GLY A 341 4.01 -3.61 -3.38
N THR A 342 5.01 -3.40 -4.25
CA THR A 342 5.21 -4.21 -5.46
C THR A 342 5.98 -5.51 -5.20
N MET A 343 6.13 -5.91 -3.94
CA MET A 343 6.64 -7.23 -3.57
C MET A 343 5.51 -8.27 -3.56
N ILE A 344 5.83 -9.43 -4.11
CA ILE A 344 4.94 -10.58 -4.26
C ILE A 344 5.46 -11.71 -3.36
N PRO A 345 4.60 -12.56 -2.77
CA PRO A 345 5.03 -13.73 -2.00
C PRO A 345 6.08 -14.56 -2.73
N GLY A 346 7.08 -15.03 -1.98
CA GLY A 346 8.22 -15.76 -2.56
C GLY A 346 9.27 -14.87 -3.24
N PHE A 347 9.29 -13.56 -2.97
CA PHE A 347 10.37 -12.67 -3.38
C PHE A 347 10.85 -11.78 -2.22
N VAL A 348 12.11 -11.33 -2.29
CA VAL A 348 12.68 -10.21 -1.51
C VAL A 348 13.49 -9.31 -2.43
N ALA A 349 13.61 -8.03 -2.09
CA ALA A 349 14.36 -7.05 -2.86
C ALA A 349 15.21 -6.12 -1.97
N ALA A 350 16.21 -5.49 -2.57
CA ALA A 350 17.09 -4.51 -1.93
C ALA A 350 17.56 -3.45 -2.92
N ALA A 351 18.02 -2.31 -2.38
CA ALA A 351 18.69 -1.26 -3.12
C ALA A 351 19.83 -0.65 -2.29
N VAL A 352 20.88 -0.16 -2.95
CA VAL A 352 22.01 0.55 -2.32
C VAL A 352 22.57 1.62 -3.25
N THR A 353 23.23 2.62 -2.68
CA THR A 353 24.11 3.55 -3.40
C THR A 353 25.51 2.95 -3.43
N ALA A 354 25.89 2.31 -4.54
CA ALA A 354 27.25 1.84 -4.81
C ALA A 354 28.18 2.98 -5.28
N GLY A 355 27.63 4.11 -5.73
CA GLY A 355 28.41 5.28 -6.18
C GLY A 355 28.75 5.29 -7.67
N ILE A 356 28.02 4.50 -8.47
CA ILE A 356 28.05 4.47 -9.93
C ILE A 356 27.47 5.78 -10.50
N LYS A 357 26.40 6.32 -9.88
CA LYS A 357 25.76 7.57 -10.32
C LYS A 357 26.38 8.78 -9.58
N PRO A 358 26.85 9.83 -10.30
CA PRO A 358 27.35 11.07 -9.67
C PRO A 358 26.31 11.84 -8.83
N SER A 359 25.03 11.49 -8.91
CA SER A 359 23.95 12.10 -8.13
C SER A 359 23.87 11.61 -6.68
N GLY A 360 24.59 10.54 -6.31
CA GLY A 360 24.52 9.95 -4.96
C GLY A 360 23.19 9.22 -4.63
N LYS A 361 22.25 9.17 -5.58
CA LYS A 361 21.03 8.36 -5.45
C LYS A 361 21.33 6.86 -5.54
N PRO A 362 20.49 5.98 -4.96
CA PRO A 362 20.60 4.53 -5.13
C PRO A 362 20.78 4.14 -6.59
N ASP A 363 21.70 3.21 -6.85
CA ASP A 363 22.18 2.91 -8.20
C ASP A 363 22.49 1.42 -8.44
N MET A 364 22.30 0.58 -7.42
CA MET A 364 22.35 -0.87 -7.54
C MET A 364 21.17 -1.49 -6.80
N ALA A 365 20.55 -2.52 -7.38
CA ALA A 365 19.41 -3.23 -6.81
C ALA A 365 19.54 -4.75 -7.00
N LEU A 366 18.85 -5.50 -6.15
CA LEU A 366 18.81 -6.96 -6.20
C LEU A 366 17.38 -7.42 -5.95
N VAL A 367 16.89 -8.33 -6.79
CA VAL A 367 15.64 -9.06 -6.59
C VAL A 367 15.98 -10.55 -6.47
N VAL A 368 15.52 -11.20 -5.42
CA VAL A 368 15.75 -12.63 -5.15
C VAL A 368 14.40 -13.33 -5.04
N ASN A 369 14.23 -14.41 -5.81
CA ASN A 369 13.15 -15.37 -5.64
C ASN A 369 13.51 -16.31 -4.48
N THR A 370 12.63 -16.41 -3.47
CA THR A 370 12.81 -17.25 -2.28
C THR A 370 12.07 -18.59 -2.38
N GLY A 371 11.41 -18.86 -3.52
CA GLY A 371 10.75 -20.12 -3.82
C GLY A 371 9.27 -20.20 -3.38
N PRO A 372 8.65 -21.39 -3.46
CA PRO A 372 9.26 -22.71 -3.70
C PRO A 372 9.73 -22.99 -5.14
N GLU A 373 9.22 -22.26 -6.14
CA GLU A 373 9.56 -22.39 -7.56
C GLU A 373 10.48 -21.25 -8.02
N PHE A 374 11.16 -21.46 -9.14
CA PHE A 374 12.21 -20.57 -9.65
C PHE A 374 12.08 -20.33 -11.16
N VAL A 375 10.85 -20.43 -11.68
CA VAL A 375 10.59 -20.34 -13.11
C VAL A 375 10.82 -18.92 -13.60
N ALA A 376 11.46 -18.77 -14.75
CA ALA A 376 11.76 -17.48 -15.34
C ALA A 376 11.72 -17.49 -16.86
N ALA A 377 11.34 -16.35 -17.44
CA ALA A 377 11.36 -16.09 -18.87
C ALA A 377 11.98 -14.71 -19.17
N GLY A 378 12.52 -14.54 -20.38
CA GLY A 378 13.20 -13.32 -20.78
C GLY A 378 12.97 -12.90 -22.23
N VAL A 379 12.58 -11.63 -22.41
CA VAL A 379 12.56 -10.93 -23.69
C VAL A 379 13.66 -9.88 -23.69
N PHE A 380 14.45 -9.83 -24.77
CA PHE A 380 15.68 -9.07 -24.84
C PHE A 380 15.77 -8.20 -26.09
N THR A 381 16.64 -7.20 -26.05
CA THR A 381 16.91 -6.30 -27.18
C THR A 381 17.11 -7.02 -28.52
N ARG A 382 16.55 -6.40 -29.57
CA ARG A 382 16.74 -6.80 -30.98
C ARG A 382 18.00 -6.18 -31.61
N ASN A 383 18.80 -5.41 -30.86
CA ASN A 383 20.04 -4.80 -31.36
C ASN A 383 21.07 -5.88 -31.74
N ARG A 384 21.85 -5.60 -32.79
CA ARG A 384 23.01 -6.39 -33.21
C ARG A 384 24.20 -6.20 -32.27
N VAL A 385 24.30 -5.04 -31.62
CA VAL A 385 25.23 -4.75 -30.53
C VAL A 385 24.53 -5.09 -29.23
N VAL A 386 24.92 -6.21 -28.62
CA VAL A 386 24.33 -6.70 -27.37
C VAL A 386 25.30 -6.45 -26.22
N ALA A 387 24.83 -5.78 -25.17
CA ALA A 387 25.62 -5.49 -23.98
C ALA A 387 26.01 -6.77 -23.23
N SER A 388 27.15 -6.71 -22.52
CA SER A 388 27.69 -7.80 -21.72
C SER A 388 26.69 -8.44 -20.74
N PRO A 389 25.95 -7.68 -19.89
CA PRO A 389 24.90 -8.24 -19.03
C PRO A 389 23.83 -9.03 -19.80
N VAL A 390 23.34 -8.51 -20.93
CA VAL A 390 22.32 -9.21 -21.75
C VAL A 390 22.84 -10.54 -22.29
N LYS A 391 24.12 -10.63 -22.67
CA LYS A 391 24.73 -11.91 -23.11
C LYS A 391 24.77 -12.96 -21.99
N LEU A 392 24.96 -12.54 -20.74
CA LEU A 392 24.97 -13.42 -19.58
C LEU A 392 23.54 -13.82 -19.20
N THR A 393 22.62 -12.86 -19.07
CA THR A 393 21.22 -13.12 -18.71
C THR A 393 20.51 -14.02 -19.71
N ARG A 394 20.81 -13.89 -21.01
CA ARG A 394 20.33 -14.84 -22.06
C ARG A 394 20.81 -16.28 -21.87
N LYS A 395 21.93 -16.50 -21.19
CA LYS A 395 22.43 -17.85 -20.85
C LYS A 395 21.86 -18.34 -19.52
N ALA A 396 21.71 -17.43 -18.54
CA ALA A 396 21.15 -17.73 -17.23
C ALA A 396 19.70 -18.23 -17.35
N VAL A 397 18.83 -17.48 -18.04
CA VAL A 397 17.40 -17.86 -18.21
C VAL A 397 17.17 -18.96 -19.26
N ALA A 398 18.22 -19.57 -19.83
CA ALA A 398 18.11 -20.42 -21.02
C ALA A 398 17.44 -21.78 -20.76
N ASP A 399 17.43 -22.25 -19.52
CA ASP A 399 16.74 -23.45 -19.05
C ASP A 399 15.38 -23.14 -18.39
N GLY A 400 14.97 -21.86 -18.40
CA GLY A 400 13.71 -21.41 -17.81
C GLY A 400 13.77 -21.18 -16.30
N ARG A 401 14.96 -21.04 -15.71
CA ARG A 401 15.15 -20.85 -14.26
C ARG A 401 15.95 -19.58 -13.93
N LEU A 402 15.56 -18.88 -12.86
CA LEU A 402 16.38 -17.85 -12.21
C LEU A 402 16.10 -17.82 -10.70
N VAL A 403 17.15 -17.65 -9.89
CA VAL A 403 17.08 -17.37 -8.44
C VAL A 403 17.11 -15.88 -8.16
N ALA A 404 17.92 -15.11 -8.89
CA ALA A 404 18.04 -13.67 -8.64
C ALA A 404 18.35 -12.86 -9.90
N VAL A 405 18.08 -11.55 -9.81
CA VAL A 405 18.49 -10.57 -10.80
C VAL A 405 19.17 -9.39 -10.10
N VAL A 406 20.42 -9.12 -10.45
CA VAL A 406 21.14 -7.91 -10.04
C VAL A 406 20.98 -6.82 -11.10
N TYR A 407 20.66 -5.61 -10.65
CA TYR A 407 20.49 -4.44 -11.49
C TYR A 407 21.50 -3.36 -11.11
N ASN A 408 21.94 -2.57 -12.09
CA ASN A 408 22.71 -1.34 -11.81
C ASN A 408 22.34 -0.23 -12.80
N SER A 409 22.34 1.02 -12.33
CA SER A 409 22.13 2.22 -13.13
C SER A 409 23.35 3.15 -13.10
N GLY A 410 23.50 3.98 -14.14
CA GLY A 410 24.65 4.87 -14.35
C GLY A 410 25.67 4.35 -15.38
N ASN A 411 25.88 3.03 -15.48
CA ASN A 411 26.73 2.39 -16.49
C ASN A 411 26.02 1.20 -17.16
N ALA A 412 25.97 1.18 -18.50
CA ALA A 412 25.29 0.14 -19.27
C ALA A 412 26.10 -1.14 -19.50
N ASN A 413 27.41 -1.13 -19.24
CA ASN A 413 28.36 -2.19 -19.61
C ASN A 413 28.16 -2.70 -21.06
N ALA A 414 28.09 -1.74 -21.98
CA ALA A 414 27.88 -1.95 -23.40
C ALA A 414 29.09 -1.43 -24.18
N CYS A 415 29.44 -2.11 -25.28
CA CYS A 415 30.62 -1.83 -26.12
C CYS A 415 32.01 -2.05 -25.46
N ASN A 416 32.08 -2.64 -24.26
CA ASN A 416 33.33 -2.89 -23.51
C ASN A 416 34.11 -4.16 -23.89
N GLY A 417 33.69 -4.87 -24.95
CA GLY A 417 34.36 -6.07 -25.44
C GLY A 417 34.44 -7.22 -24.41
N ALA A 418 35.56 -7.94 -24.41
CA ALA A 418 35.76 -9.09 -23.52
C ALA A 418 35.93 -8.68 -22.04
N GLN A 419 36.33 -7.44 -21.76
CA GLN A 419 36.44 -6.93 -20.38
C GLN A 419 35.05 -6.81 -19.75
N GLY A 420 34.11 -6.15 -20.44
CA GLY A 420 32.73 -6.04 -19.96
C GLY A 420 32.04 -7.39 -19.73
N ASP A 421 32.36 -8.39 -20.56
CA ASP A 421 31.88 -9.77 -20.38
C ASP A 421 32.46 -10.44 -19.12
N ALA A 422 33.71 -10.14 -18.77
CA ALA A 422 34.36 -10.61 -17.54
C ALA A 422 33.84 -9.88 -16.30
N ASP A 423 33.63 -8.56 -16.37
CA ASP A 423 33.16 -7.71 -15.27
C ASP A 423 31.74 -8.07 -14.86
N ALA A 424 30.82 -8.21 -15.83
CA ALA A 424 29.45 -8.63 -15.53
C ALA A 424 29.43 -10.04 -14.92
N ALA A 425 30.30 -10.95 -15.37
CA ALA A 425 30.44 -12.28 -14.77
C ALA A 425 31.06 -12.24 -13.35
N ALA A 426 31.90 -11.26 -13.04
CA ALA A 426 32.43 -11.05 -11.69
C ALA A 426 31.34 -10.58 -10.72
N VAL A 427 30.52 -9.59 -11.11
CA VAL A 427 29.35 -9.16 -10.32
C VAL A 427 28.36 -10.30 -10.10
N VAL A 428 28.00 -11.04 -11.16
CA VAL A 428 27.06 -12.18 -11.08
C VAL A 428 27.56 -13.26 -10.10
N ARG A 429 28.84 -13.65 -10.18
CA ARG A 429 29.44 -14.61 -9.22
C ARG A 429 29.41 -14.07 -7.80
N ARG A 430 29.81 -12.82 -7.60
CA ARG A 430 29.85 -12.18 -6.28
C ARG A 430 28.47 -12.12 -5.61
N VAL A 431 27.41 -11.87 -6.38
CA VAL A 431 26.01 -11.94 -5.91
C VAL A 431 25.62 -13.37 -5.58
N ALA A 432 25.90 -14.32 -6.48
CA ALA A 432 25.58 -15.73 -6.30
C ALA A 432 26.24 -16.33 -5.04
N ASP A 433 27.53 -16.05 -4.82
CA ASP A 433 28.30 -16.43 -3.64
C ASP A 433 27.68 -15.84 -2.36
N ALA A 434 27.21 -14.59 -2.41
CA ALA A 434 26.65 -13.87 -1.25
C ALA A 434 25.25 -14.34 -0.85
N ILE A 435 24.42 -14.75 -1.82
CA ILE A 435 23.06 -15.29 -1.56
C ILE A 435 23.01 -16.82 -1.51
N GLY A 436 24.13 -17.51 -1.75
CA GLY A 436 24.24 -18.97 -1.65
C GLY A 436 23.59 -19.76 -2.79
N CYS A 437 23.70 -19.29 -4.03
CA CYS A 437 23.16 -19.97 -5.21
C CYS A 437 24.21 -20.14 -6.33
N GLU A 438 23.85 -20.85 -7.39
CA GLU A 438 24.72 -21.02 -8.56
C GLU A 438 24.77 -19.75 -9.41
N ALA A 439 25.95 -19.35 -9.88
CA ALA A 439 26.12 -18.18 -10.74
C ALA A 439 25.41 -18.31 -12.12
N ALA A 440 24.95 -19.50 -12.48
CA ALA A 440 24.10 -19.73 -13.64
C ALA A 440 22.63 -19.30 -13.40
N ASP A 441 22.14 -19.34 -12.15
CA ASP A 441 20.78 -18.95 -11.77
C ASP A 441 20.63 -17.42 -11.56
N VAL A 442 21.67 -16.63 -11.80
CA VAL A 442 21.70 -15.18 -11.52
C VAL A 442 21.82 -14.36 -12.81
N ALA A 443 20.82 -13.54 -13.05
CA ALA A 443 20.75 -12.59 -14.16
C ALA A 443 21.38 -11.23 -13.79
N ALA A 444 21.88 -10.50 -14.80
CA ALA A 444 22.40 -9.14 -14.67
C ALA A 444 21.73 -8.16 -15.66
N CYS A 445 21.38 -6.97 -15.18
CA CYS A 445 20.62 -5.96 -15.90
C CYS A 445 21.22 -4.55 -15.67
N SER A 446 22.10 -4.10 -16.58
CA SER A 446 22.78 -2.80 -16.46
C SER A 446 22.14 -1.72 -17.34
N THR A 447 22.24 -0.47 -16.92
CA THR A 447 21.79 0.70 -17.70
C THR A 447 22.60 1.97 -17.40
N GLY A 448 22.78 2.84 -18.40
CA GLY A 448 23.45 4.13 -18.24
C GLY A 448 24.36 4.45 -19.42
N LEU A 449 25.54 4.98 -19.14
CA LEU A 449 26.52 5.33 -20.17
C LEU A 449 27.04 4.08 -20.92
N ILE A 450 27.22 4.22 -22.24
CA ILE A 450 27.72 3.18 -23.16
C ILE A 450 29.18 3.48 -23.51
N GLY A 451 30.03 2.44 -23.55
CA GLY A 451 31.46 2.57 -23.87
C GLY A 451 32.37 2.95 -22.70
N GLU A 452 31.78 3.23 -21.53
CA GLU A 452 32.49 3.39 -20.26
C GLU A 452 32.71 2.02 -19.60
N GLN A 453 33.92 1.75 -19.11
CA GLN A 453 34.23 0.53 -18.36
C GLN A 453 33.34 0.44 -17.11
N LEU A 454 32.91 -0.78 -16.75
CA LEU A 454 32.09 -0.97 -15.56
C LEU A 454 32.92 -0.61 -14.31
N PRO A 455 32.40 0.19 -13.37
CA PRO A 455 33.10 0.49 -12.10
C PRO A 455 33.02 -0.74 -11.18
N LEU A 456 33.77 -1.78 -11.55
CA LEU A 456 33.65 -3.12 -10.98
C LEU A 456 33.87 -3.14 -9.47
N ASP A 457 34.91 -2.46 -8.98
CA ASP A 457 35.25 -2.44 -7.54
C ASP A 457 34.07 -1.90 -6.70
N LEU A 458 33.46 -0.77 -7.11
CA LEU A 458 32.28 -0.20 -6.46
C LEU A 458 31.11 -1.20 -6.42
N MET A 459 30.88 -1.93 -7.52
CA MET A 459 29.81 -2.91 -7.59
C MET A 459 30.08 -4.15 -6.74
N LEU A 460 31.33 -4.59 -6.62
CA LEU A 460 31.72 -5.75 -5.80
C LEU A 460 31.68 -5.43 -4.30
N ASP A 461 32.09 -4.22 -3.91
CA ASP A 461 32.01 -3.71 -2.54
C ASP A 461 30.54 -3.51 -2.10
N ALA A 462 29.67 -3.10 -3.03
CA ALA A 462 28.26 -2.89 -2.77
C ALA A 462 27.42 -4.18 -2.60
N VAL A 463 27.94 -5.37 -2.94
CA VAL A 463 27.13 -6.61 -2.84
C VAL A 463 26.76 -6.97 -1.40
N ASP A 464 27.68 -6.85 -0.43
CA ASP A 464 27.36 -7.20 0.96
C ASP A 464 26.28 -6.29 1.58
N PRO A 465 26.35 -4.94 1.50
CA PRO A 465 25.27 -4.10 2.01
C PRO A 465 23.96 -4.29 1.22
N LEU A 466 24.04 -4.61 -0.08
CA LEU A 466 22.85 -4.92 -0.89
C LEU A 466 22.17 -6.23 -0.45
N VAL A 467 22.94 -7.29 -0.17
CA VAL A 467 22.40 -8.57 0.32
C VAL A 467 21.92 -8.46 1.77
N ALA A 468 22.63 -7.72 2.63
CA ALA A 468 22.20 -7.44 4.00
C ALA A 468 20.90 -6.61 4.06
N GLY A 469 20.61 -5.85 3.00
CA GLY A 469 19.38 -5.06 2.86
C GLY A 469 18.21 -5.77 2.16
N LEU A 470 18.23 -7.11 1.99
CA LEU A 470 17.12 -7.85 1.37
C LEU A 470 15.89 -7.91 2.28
N GLY A 471 14.76 -7.39 1.78
CA GLY A 471 13.49 -7.33 2.49
C GLY A 471 12.32 -6.95 1.58
N ASP A 472 11.29 -6.32 2.14
CA ASP A 472 10.15 -5.78 1.39
C ASP A 472 10.47 -4.38 0.83
N HIS A 473 11.30 -4.35 -0.21
CA HIS A 473 11.90 -3.11 -0.74
C HIS A 473 11.81 -2.97 -2.27
N ALA A 474 10.72 -3.47 -2.89
CA ALA A 474 10.50 -3.31 -4.34
C ALA A 474 10.55 -1.86 -4.81
N ASP A 475 9.91 -0.92 -4.07
CA ASP A 475 9.88 0.49 -4.43
C ASP A 475 11.29 1.12 -4.41
N ALA A 476 12.17 0.68 -3.50
CA ALA A 476 13.57 1.12 -3.45
C ALA A 476 14.40 0.51 -4.59
N ALA A 477 14.16 -0.77 -4.94
CA ALA A 477 14.75 -1.41 -6.11
C ALA A 477 14.33 -0.71 -7.41
N ALA A 478 13.05 -0.32 -7.51
CA ALA A 478 12.50 0.45 -8.64
C ALA A 478 13.15 1.84 -8.76
N GLU A 479 13.45 2.52 -7.65
CA GLU A 479 14.22 3.78 -7.67
C GLU A 479 15.68 3.57 -8.06
N ALA A 480 16.34 2.51 -7.56
CA ALA A 480 17.75 2.25 -7.87
C ALA A 480 18.03 1.97 -9.36
N ILE A 481 17.05 1.42 -10.11
CA ILE A 481 17.18 1.22 -11.57
C ILE A 481 16.94 2.49 -12.40
N MET A 482 16.42 3.57 -11.81
CA MET A 482 16.15 4.83 -12.51
C MET A 482 17.44 5.51 -13.01
N THR A 483 17.31 6.17 -14.16
CA THR A 483 18.40 6.88 -14.86
C THR A 483 18.04 8.34 -15.10
N THR A 484 17.45 8.64 -16.26
CA THR A 484 16.86 9.95 -16.60
C THR A 484 15.39 10.05 -16.20
N ASP A 485 14.81 8.94 -15.73
CA ASP A 485 13.44 8.80 -15.23
C ASP A 485 13.14 9.87 -14.16
N THR A 486 12.02 10.58 -14.26
CA THR A 486 11.61 11.55 -13.24
C THR A 486 10.77 10.91 -12.14
N VAL A 487 10.06 9.82 -12.46
CA VAL A 487 9.28 9.01 -11.49
C VAL A 487 9.55 7.51 -11.56
N ARG A 488 9.41 6.85 -10.39
CA ARG A 488 9.45 5.38 -10.25
C ARG A 488 8.26 4.74 -10.97
N LYS A 489 8.49 3.59 -11.63
CA LYS A 489 7.45 2.89 -12.41
C LYS A 489 7.21 1.52 -11.81
N THR A 490 5.97 1.29 -11.41
CA THR A 490 5.56 0.21 -10.49
C THR A 490 4.15 -0.25 -10.85
N THR A 491 3.93 -1.56 -10.95
CA THR A 491 2.62 -2.15 -11.24
C THR A 491 2.30 -3.30 -10.28
N LEU A 492 1.01 -3.51 -10.03
CA LEU A 492 0.48 -4.62 -9.23
C LEU A 492 -0.87 -5.05 -9.83
N VAL A 493 -0.93 -6.30 -10.28
CA VAL A 493 -2.11 -6.97 -10.82
C VAL A 493 -2.45 -8.14 -9.89
N THR A 494 -3.54 -8.03 -9.14
CA THR A 494 -4.06 -9.14 -8.32
C THR A 494 -5.12 -9.89 -9.13
N HIS A 495 -4.85 -11.15 -9.45
CA HIS A 495 -5.75 -11.96 -10.26
C HIS A 495 -6.87 -12.58 -9.40
N ALA A 496 -8.08 -12.66 -9.95
CA ALA A 496 -9.25 -13.27 -9.29
C ALA A 496 -9.09 -14.78 -9.02
N GLY A 497 -8.00 -15.39 -9.49
CA GLY A 497 -7.61 -16.76 -9.16
C GLY A 497 -6.88 -16.90 -7.81
N GLY A 498 -6.60 -15.81 -7.08
CA GLY A 498 -5.92 -15.87 -5.77
C GLY A 498 -4.39 -15.78 -5.83
N TRP A 499 -3.83 -15.45 -6.99
CA TRP A 499 -2.42 -15.18 -7.23
C TRP A 499 -2.24 -13.74 -7.72
N SER A 500 -1.03 -13.21 -7.63
CA SER A 500 -0.70 -11.83 -8.00
C SER A 500 0.56 -11.76 -8.86
N LEU A 501 0.66 -10.68 -9.61
CA LEU A 501 1.85 -10.29 -10.36
C LEU A 501 2.13 -8.82 -10.07
N ALA A 502 3.39 -8.50 -9.79
CA ALA A 502 3.85 -7.12 -9.70
C ALA A 502 4.99 -6.89 -10.68
N GLY A 503 5.41 -5.64 -10.80
CA GLY A 503 6.63 -5.34 -11.51
C GLY A 503 7.17 -3.95 -11.27
N MET A 504 8.47 -3.82 -11.49
CA MET A 504 9.17 -2.55 -11.59
C MET A 504 9.69 -2.35 -13.00
N GLY A 505 9.71 -1.11 -13.46
CA GLY A 505 10.24 -0.73 -14.76
C GLY A 505 11.05 0.55 -14.70
N LYS A 506 11.91 0.73 -15.68
CA LYS A 506 12.53 2.02 -16.00
C LYS A 506 12.58 2.22 -17.51
N GLY A 507 12.56 3.48 -17.94
CA GLY A 507 12.68 3.88 -19.35
C GLY A 507 11.98 5.21 -19.60
N VAL A 508 12.76 6.24 -19.97
CA VAL A 508 12.28 7.53 -20.53
C VAL A 508 13.27 8.18 -21.50
N GLY A 509 14.58 7.95 -21.32
CA GLY A 509 15.61 8.62 -22.12
C GLY A 509 15.68 8.07 -23.56
N MET A 510 15.43 8.95 -24.54
CA MET A 510 15.23 8.65 -25.97
C MET A 510 14.00 7.76 -26.22
N MET A 511 12.84 8.35 -26.49
CA MET A 511 11.54 7.67 -26.31
C MET A 511 10.69 7.55 -27.59
N ALA A 512 10.62 6.42 -28.33
CA ALA A 512 11.41 5.17 -28.30
C ALA A 512 11.85 4.42 -29.64
N PRO A 513 11.02 3.94 -30.65
CA PRO A 513 11.18 2.52 -31.01
C PRO A 513 12.54 2.21 -31.68
N SER A 514 13.39 1.61 -30.90
CA SER A 514 13.14 0.19 -30.74
C SER A 514 13.57 -0.21 -29.35
N LEU A 515 12.83 0.33 -28.36
CA LEU A 515 13.16 0.34 -26.93
C LEU A 515 14.25 1.39 -26.61
N ALA A 516 13.86 2.40 -25.83
CA ALA A 516 14.78 3.12 -24.95
C ALA A 516 15.47 2.11 -24.03
N THR A 517 16.64 2.41 -23.43
CA THR A 517 17.29 1.45 -22.51
C THR A 517 16.37 1.08 -21.36
N MET A 518 15.72 -0.08 -21.48
CA MET A 518 14.57 -0.46 -20.69
C MET A 518 14.88 -1.73 -19.90
N LEU A 519 14.72 -1.63 -18.58
CA LEU A 519 14.82 -2.76 -17.67
C LEU A 519 13.44 -2.93 -17.04
N VAL A 520 12.87 -4.13 -17.13
CA VAL A 520 11.60 -4.50 -16.51
C VAL A 520 11.79 -5.82 -15.76
N CYS A 521 11.37 -5.83 -14.50
CA CYS A 521 11.27 -7.02 -13.67
C CYS A 521 9.80 -7.24 -13.34
N LEU A 522 9.23 -8.35 -13.79
CA LEU A 522 7.92 -8.83 -13.34
C LEU A 522 8.14 -10.01 -12.38
N THR A 523 7.36 -10.04 -11.30
CA THR A 523 7.38 -11.09 -10.28
C THR A 523 5.96 -11.62 -10.07
N THR A 524 5.76 -12.93 -9.99
CA THR A 524 4.45 -13.53 -9.71
C THR A 524 4.55 -14.70 -8.74
N ASP A 525 3.56 -14.86 -7.87
CA ASP A 525 3.44 -15.99 -6.94
C ASP A 525 2.71 -17.19 -7.58
N ALA A 526 2.27 -17.09 -8.83
CA ALA A 526 1.67 -18.19 -9.57
C ALA A 526 2.67 -19.33 -9.82
N SER A 527 2.19 -20.57 -9.74
CA SER A 527 2.91 -21.79 -10.13
C SER A 527 2.70 -22.02 -11.63
N ILE A 528 3.70 -21.70 -12.45
CA ILE A 528 3.62 -21.70 -13.92
C ILE A 528 4.83 -22.40 -14.53
N THR A 529 4.68 -22.95 -15.74
CA THR A 529 5.82 -23.57 -16.45
C THR A 529 6.66 -22.52 -17.19
N PRO A 530 7.93 -22.82 -17.51
CA PRO A 530 8.76 -21.94 -18.35
C PRO A 530 8.11 -21.63 -19.71
N ASP A 531 7.45 -22.60 -20.34
CA ASP A 531 6.74 -22.41 -21.60
C ASP A 531 5.57 -21.41 -21.45
N MET A 532 4.82 -21.50 -20.34
CA MET A 532 3.73 -20.56 -20.04
C MET A 532 4.28 -19.13 -19.83
N ALA A 533 5.37 -19.00 -19.08
CA ALA A 533 6.02 -17.72 -18.80
C ALA A 533 6.58 -17.08 -20.08
N ASP A 534 7.25 -17.85 -20.94
CA ASP A 534 7.80 -17.36 -22.21
C ASP A 534 6.69 -16.93 -23.19
N ALA A 535 5.63 -17.73 -23.31
CA ALA A 535 4.47 -17.43 -24.16
C ALA A 535 3.76 -16.15 -23.71
N ALA A 536 3.46 -16.00 -22.41
CA ALA A 536 2.80 -14.82 -21.87
C ALA A 536 3.67 -13.56 -22.03
N LEU A 537 4.95 -13.65 -21.67
CA LEU A 537 5.87 -12.52 -21.75
C LEU A 537 6.05 -12.01 -23.18
N ARG A 538 6.25 -12.91 -24.16
CA ARG A 538 6.41 -12.53 -25.57
C ARG A 538 5.14 -11.92 -26.16
N GLN A 539 3.96 -12.46 -25.82
CA GLN A 539 2.69 -11.90 -26.27
C GLN A 539 2.47 -10.50 -25.70
N ALA A 540 2.71 -10.33 -24.39
CA ALA A 540 2.60 -9.04 -23.72
C ALA A 540 3.56 -7.99 -24.29
N THR A 541 4.87 -8.30 -24.42
CA THR A 541 5.87 -7.33 -24.92
C THR A 541 5.56 -6.85 -26.33
N ALA A 542 5.13 -7.76 -27.21
CA ALA A 542 4.79 -7.47 -28.61
C ALA A 542 3.60 -6.51 -28.80
N VAL A 543 2.75 -6.37 -27.78
CA VAL A 543 1.60 -5.45 -27.80
C VAL A 543 1.74 -4.24 -26.86
N THR A 544 2.84 -4.16 -26.11
CA THR A 544 3.12 -3.10 -25.12
C THR A 544 4.47 -2.42 -25.40
N PHE A 545 5.56 -2.87 -24.79
CA PHE A 545 6.89 -2.25 -24.89
C PHE A 545 7.42 -2.15 -26.32
N ASP A 546 7.15 -3.13 -27.20
CA ASP A 546 7.54 -3.09 -28.61
C ASP A 546 6.79 -2.02 -29.45
N ARG A 547 5.84 -1.25 -28.85
CA ARG A 547 4.99 -0.25 -29.53
C ARG A 547 5.23 1.23 -29.14
N LEU A 548 6.28 1.58 -28.38
CA LEU A 548 6.62 2.97 -27.99
C LEU A 548 7.57 3.66 -29.02
N ASP A 549 7.47 4.99 -29.37
CA ASP A 549 7.97 5.58 -30.66
C ASP A 549 8.62 7.04 -30.75
N ILE A 550 9.97 7.17 -30.89
CA ILE A 550 10.83 8.06 -31.74
C ILE A 550 12.19 7.39 -32.12
N ASP A 551 12.88 7.76 -33.22
CA ASP A 551 14.36 7.74 -33.30
C ASP A 551 15.07 6.48 -33.90
N GLY A 552 14.32 5.42 -34.22
CA GLY A 552 14.81 4.28 -35.03
C GLY A 552 16.00 3.48 -34.46
N SER A 553 16.27 3.57 -33.16
CA SER A 553 17.46 3.00 -32.52
C SER A 553 17.08 1.99 -31.43
N THR A 554 17.55 0.75 -31.56
CA THR A 554 17.45 -0.27 -30.50
C THR A 554 18.47 0.01 -29.40
N SER A 555 18.10 -0.04 -28.12
CA SER A 555 19.13 -0.02 -27.06
C SER A 555 19.92 -1.33 -27.02
N THR A 556 21.14 -1.29 -26.49
CA THR A 556 22.04 -2.44 -26.37
C THR A 556 21.68 -3.36 -25.18
N ASN A 557 20.75 -2.95 -24.33
CA ASN A 557 20.59 -3.45 -22.96
C ASN A 557 19.19 -4.00 -22.63
N ASP A 558 18.22 -3.84 -23.52
CA ASP A 558 16.81 -4.05 -23.16
C ASP A 558 16.54 -5.47 -22.69
N THR A 559 15.87 -5.54 -21.55
CA THR A 559 15.64 -6.78 -20.82
C THR A 559 14.31 -6.66 -20.06
N VAL A 560 13.35 -7.50 -20.45
CA VAL A 560 12.12 -7.75 -19.70
C VAL A 560 12.23 -9.17 -19.16
N LEU A 561 12.18 -9.32 -17.84
CA LEU A 561 12.16 -10.62 -17.16
C LEU A 561 10.81 -10.83 -16.49
N LEU A 562 10.32 -12.07 -16.51
CA LEU A 562 9.24 -12.55 -15.66
C LEU A 562 9.81 -13.66 -14.79
N LEU A 563 9.68 -13.54 -13.48
CA LEU A 563 10.06 -14.55 -12.50
C LEU A 563 8.80 -15.02 -11.77
N ALA A 564 8.70 -16.32 -11.52
CA ALA A 564 7.60 -16.96 -10.80
C ALA A 564 8.13 -17.75 -9.59
N SER A 565 7.61 -17.43 -8.40
CA SER A 565 7.99 -18.08 -7.15
C SER A 565 7.10 -19.29 -6.81
N GLY A 566 5.92 -19.42 -7.44
CA GLY A 566 4.96 -20.47 -7.10
C GLY A 566 4.39 -20.38 -5.67
N ALA A 567 4.66 -19.29 -4.93
CA ALA A 567 4.33 -19.17 -3.50
C ALA A 567 2.81 -19.16 -3.19
N SER A 568 1.96 -18.86 -4.19
CA SER A 568 0.50 -19.02 -4.06
C SER A 568 0.06 -20.49 -4.09
N GLY A 569 0.86 -21.36 -4.71
CA GLY A 569 0.49 -22.74 -5.05
C GLY A 569 -0.57 -22.85 -6.16
N ILE A 570 -0.88 -21.76 -6.86
CA ILE A 570 -1.98 -21.70 -7.84
C ILE A 570 -1.42 -21.69 -9.26
N THR A 571 -1.87 -22.65 -10.08
CA THR A 571 -1.56 -22.70 -11.52
C THR A 571 -2.69 -22.07 -12.33
N PRO A 572 -2.52 -20.84 -12.86
CA PRO A 572 -3.48 -20.25 -13.79
C PRO A 572 -3.53 -21.01 -15.12
N THR A 573 -4.61 -20.83 -15.86
CA THR A 573 -4.62 -21.14 -17.29
C THR A 573 -3.69 -20.19 -18.06
N GLN A 574 -3.23 -20.60 -19.24
CA GLN A 574 -2.42 -19.73 -20.11
C GLN A 574 -3.12 -18.39 -20.40
N GLN A 575 -4.44 -18.39 -20.59
CA GLN A 575 -5.19 -17.18 -20.92
C GLN A 575 -5.23 -16.17 -19.75
N GLU A 576 -5.34 -16.65 -18.51
CA GLU A 576 -5.30 -15.80 -17.32
C GLU A 576 -3.90 -15.22 -17.09
N LEU A 577 -2.86 -16.02 -17.33
CA LEU A 577 -1.48 -15.55 -17.27
C LEU A 577 -1.18 -14.52 -18.37
N ASP A 578 -1.56 -14.81 -19.62
CA ASP A 578 -1.39 -13.91 -20.76
C ASP A 578 -2.02 -12.54 -20.49
N GLU A 579 -3.24 -12.52 -19.94
CA GLU A 579 -3.98 -11.28 -19.64
C GLU A 579 -3.32 -10.48 -18.51
N ALA A 580 -2.95 -11.11 -17.39
CA ALA A 580 -2.33 -10.42 -16.26
C ALA A 580 -0.93 -9.88 -16.59
N VAL A 581 -0.11 -10.65 -17.31
CA VAL A 581 1.21 -10.20 -17.79
C VAL A 581 1.04 -9.05 -18.78
N ARG A 582 0.03 -9.12 -19.68
CA ARG A 582 -0.30 -8.03 -20.62
C ARG A 582 -0.78 -6.77 -19.91
N GLU A 583 -1.59 -6.87 -18.86
CA GLU A 583 -2.06 -5.75 -18.06
C GLU A 583 -0.90 -5.03 -17.37
N ALA A 584 -0.06 -5.76 -16.64
CA ALA A 584 1.13 -5.22 -15.96
C ALA A 584 2.13 -4.58 -16.93
N CYS A 585 2.37 -5.21 -18.09
CA CYS A 585 3.22 -4.63 -19.13
C CYS A 585 2.61 -3.35 -19.73
N ALA A 586 1.29 -3.29 -19.89
CA ALA A 586 0.59 -2.12 -20.43
C ALA A 586 0.60 -0.94 -19.46
N ASP A 587 0.42 -1.19 -18.16
CA ASP A 587 0.53 -0.19 -17.09
C ASP A 587 1.96 0.37 -17.01
N LEU A 588 2.98 -0.48 -16.94
CA LEU A 588 4.38 -0.03 -16.97
C LEU A 588 4.72 0.75 -18.25
N ALA A 589 4.22 0.32 -19.42
CA ALA A 589 4.43 1.05 -20.67
C ALA A 589 3.75 2.42 -20.68
N GLN A 590 2.55 2.55 -20.11
CA GLN A 590 1.88 3.85 -19.94
C GLN A 590 2.64 4.77 -18.97
N GLN A 591 3.17 4.22 -17.87
CA GLN A 591 4.02 4.97 -16.94
C GLN A 591 5.36 5.42 -17.58
N MET A 592 5.93 4.61 -18.48
CA MET A 592 7.10 5.01 -19.29
C MET A 592 6.76 6.13 -20.27
N GLN A 593 5.62 6.03 -20.96
CA GLN A 593 5.17 7.06 -21.89
C GLN A 593 4.91 8.40 -21.18
N ALA A 594 4.20 8.38 -20.04
CA ALA A 594 3.86 9.59 -19.29
C ALA A 594 5.09 10.30 -18.70
N ASP A 595 6.10 9.56 -18.22
CA ASP A 595 7.33 10.13 -17.63
C ASP A 595 8.32 10.66 -18.70
N ALA A 596 7.97 10.59 -19.98
CA ALA A 596 8.79 11.03 -21.10
C ALA A 596 8.18 12.19 -21.91
N GLU A 597 6.93 12.58 -21.60
CA GLU A 597 6.31 13.84 -22.07
C GLU A 597 6.58 15.01 -21.09
N ALA A 598 7.37 14.77 -20.03
CA ALA A 598 7.76 15.70 -18.97
C ALA A 598 9.19 16.26 -19.15
#